data_AF-A0A929PBM0-F1
#
_entry.id   AF-A0A929PBM0-F1
#
_cell.length_a   1.000
_cell.length_b   1.000
_cell.length_c   1.000
_cell.angle_alpha   90.00
_cell.angle_beta   90.00
_cell.angle_gamma   90.00
#
_symmetry.space_group_name_H-M   'P 1'
#
loop_
_entity.id
_entity.type
_entity.pdbx_description
1 polymer ?
#
loop_
_entity_poly.entity_id
_entity_poly.type
_entity_poly.pdbx_seq_one_letter_code
_entity_poly.pdbx_strand_id
1 'polypeptide(L)'
;MLLDVFVFVVLTVIIAAVAFIAVKLGGLPGKIAKSRNHPQADAINVCAWLGLITLGVAWPIALVWAYTRTAQAAVTEEKATAELTSAIGDMSERLIALEKKVSTLTAQEGGGAS
;
A
#
# COMPACT_ATOMS: atom_id res chain seq x y z
N MET A 1 40.39 -19.03 32.30
CA MET A 1 41.06 -19.02 30.99
C MET A 1 40.26 -19.79 29.94
N LEU A 2 40.19 -21.12 29.98
CA LEU A 2 39.51 -21.91 28.92
C LEU A 2 37.98 -21.73 28.89
N LEU A 3 37.35 -21.63 30.08
CA LEU A 3 35.92 -21.33 30.19
C LEU A 3 35.57 -19.92 29.69
N ASP A 4 36.42 -18.93 29.98
CA ASP A 4 36.21 -17.54 29.53
C ASP A 4 36.28 -17.45 28.01
N VAL A 5 37.28 -18.08 27.39
CA VAL A 5 37.41 -18.16 25.93
C VAL A 5 36.17 -18.85 25.33
N PHE A 6 35.69 -19.93 25.94
CA PHE A 6 34.49 -20.62 25.50
C PHE A 6 33.24 -19.72 25.56
N VAL A 7 33.07 -18.96 26.64
CA VAL A 7 31.96 -18.00 26.80
C VAL A 7 32.03 -16.92 25.72
N PHE A 8 33.21 -16.33 25.47
CA PHE A 8 33.37 -15.33 24.42
C PHE A 8 33.05 -15.89 23.03
N VAL A 9 33.52 -17.10 22.71
CA VAL A 9 33.23 -17.76 21.43
C VAL A 9 31.73 -18.01 21.25
N VAL A 10 31.07 -18.59 22.25
CA VAL A 10 29.62 -18.87 22.21
C VAL A 10 28.83 -17.58 22.11
N LEU A 11 29.20 -16.56 22.89
CA LEU A 11 28.56 -15.24 22.87
C LEU A 11 28.67 -14.58 21.49
N THR A 12 29.87 -14.60 20.88
CA THR A 12 30.09 -14.06 19.53
C THR A 12 29.28 -14.83 18.50
N VAL A 13 29.19 -16.16 18.59
CA VAL A 13 28.40 -16.98 17.66
C VAL A 13 26.90 -16.69 17.78
N ILE A 14 26.38 -16.52 19.00
CA ILE A 14 24.97 -16.15 19.23
C ILE A 14 24.69 -14.77 18.64
N ILE A 15 25.55 -13.79 18.90
CA ILE A 15 25.41 -12.43 18.34
C ILE A 15 25.46 -12.47 16.80
N ALA A 16 26.39 -13.22 16.23
CA ALA A 16 26.51 -13.37 14.78
C ALA A 16 25.29 -14.09 14.17
N ALA A 17 24.75 -15.12 14.83
CA ALA A 17 23.56 -15.83 14.37
C ALA A 17 22.30 -14.94 14.41
N VAL A 18 22.11 -14.20 15.51
CA VAL A 18 21.01 -13.23 15.63
C VAL A 18 21.16 -12.13 14.58
N ALA A 19 22.37 -11.60 14.37
CA ALA A 19 22.64 -10.62 13.32
C ALA A 19 22.38 -11.20 11.92
N PHE A 20 22.77 -12.44 11.65
CA PHE A 20 22.56 -13.09 10.37
C PHE A 20 21.06 -13.31 10.06
N ILE A 21 20.30 -13.78 11.06
CA ILE A 21 18.83 -13.92 10.95
C ILE A 21 18.19 -12.55 10.77
N ALA A 22 18.62 -11.55 11.53
CA ALA A 22 18.13 -10.17 11.41
C ALA A 22 18.43 -9.61 10.01
N VAL A 23 19.63 -9.80 9.44
CA VAL A 23 19.95 -9.37 8.06
C VAL A 23 19.04 -10.06 7.05
N LYS A 24 18.81 -11.38 7.21
CA LYS A 24 17.97 -12.16 6.29
C LYS A 24 16.49 -11.76 6.38
N LEU A 25 15.96 -11.49 7.57
CA LEU A 25 14.57 -11.06 7.77
C LEU A 25 14.38 -9.55 7.56
N GLY A 26 15.41 -8.72 7.75
CA GLY A 26 15.38 -7.27 7.62
C GLY A 26 15.14 -6.78 6.19
N GLY A 27 15.39 -7.64 5.19
CA GLY A 27 14.99 -7.39 3.80
C GLY A 27 13.49 -7.59 3.52
N LEU A 28 12.71 -8.19 4.44
CA LEU A 28 11.27 -8.40 4.28
C LEU A 28 10.45 -7.10 4.31
N PRO A 29 10.61 -6.18 5.28
CA PRO A 29 9.84 -4.93 5.30
C PRO A 29 10.04 -4.07 4.06
N GLY A 30 11.27 -3.98 3.54
CA GLY A 30 11.55 -3.27 2.28
C GLY A 30 10.88 -3.94 1.06
N LYS A 31 10.88 -5.27 1.00
CA LYS A 31 10.16 -6.03 -0.05
C LYS A 31 8.64 -5.86 0.04
N ILE A 32 8.09 -5.79 1.25
CA ILE A 32 6.65 -5.58 1.50
C ILE A 32 6.25 -4.15 1.12
N ALA A 33 7.06 -3.14 1.46
CA ALA A 33 6.82 -1.76 1.06
C ALA A 33 6.90 -1.58 -0.47
N LYS A 34 7.84 -2.27 -1.12
CA LYS A 34 7.98 -2.27 -2.59
C LYS A 34 6.82 -2.97 -3.29
N SER A 35 6.31 -4.08 -2.74
CA SER A 35 5.13 -4.75 -3.31
C SER A 35 3.82 -3.96 -3.11
N ARG A 36 3.77 -3.09 -2.10
CA ARG A 36 2.64 -2.19 -1.79
C ARG A 36 2.73 -0.82 -2.48
N ASN A 37 3.70 -0.59 -3.35
CA ASN A 37 3.87 0.65 -4.11
C ASN A 37 3.95 1.92 -3.22
N HIS A 38 4.66 1.80 -2.09
CA HIS A 38 4.81 2.90 -1.13
C HIS A 38 5.83 3.93 -1.65
N PRO A 39 5.50 5.23 -1.77
CA PRO A 39 6.42 6.26 -2.30
C PRO A 39 7.69 6.47 -1.46
N GLN A 40 7.71 5.95 -0.22
CA GLN A 40 8.86 5.96 0.69
C GLN A 40 9.46 4.56 0.91
N ALA A 41 9.28 3.62 -0.02
CA ALA A 41 9.81 2.25 0.09
C ALA A 41 11.33 2.21 0.36
N ASP A 42 12.09 3.13 -0.24
CA ASP A 42 13.54 3.22 -0.03
C ASP A 42 13.89 3.77 1.35
N ALA A 43 13.12 4.72 1.89
CA ALA A 43 13.34 5.24 3.24
C ALA A 43 13.05 4.18 4.32
N ILE A 44 12.01 3.36 4.12
CA ILE A 44 11.68 2.23 5.00
C ILE A 44 12.78 1.16 4.91
N ASN A 45 13.33 0.91 3.71
CA ASN A 45 14.44 -0.01 3.53
C ASN A 45 15.71 0.47 4.27
N VAL A 46 16.02 1.78 4.19
CA VAL A 46 17.14 2.38 4.94
C VAL A 46 16.89 2.36 6.46
N CYS A 47 15.66 2.64 6.92
CA CYS A 47 15.28 2.50 8.33
C CYS A 47 15.38 1.05 8.84
N ALA A 48 15.06 0.06 8.01
CA ALA A 48 15.23 -1.35 8.36
C ALA A 48 16.71 -1.73 8.52
N TRP A 49 17.58 -1.21 7.65
CA TRP A 49 19.03 -1.38 7.78
C TRP A 49 19.62 -0.63 8.98
N LEU A 50 19.16 0.60 9.25
CA LEU A 50 19.56 1.38 10.42
C LEU A 50 19.11 0.71 11.74
N GLY A 51 17.92 0.11 11.77
CA GLY A 51 17.42 -0.62 12.94
C GLY A 51 18.22 -1.88 13.30
N LEU A 52 18.89 -2.48 12.31
CA LEU A 52 19.82 -3.57 12.53
C LEU A 52 21.12 -3.12 13.21
N ILE A 53 21.61 -1.92 12.86
CA ILE A 53 22.82 -1.32 13.44
C ILE A 53 22.56 -0.89 14.90
N THR A 54 21.34 -0.45 15.22
CA THR A 54 20.94 -0.02 16.58
C THR A 54 20.49 -1.18 17.48
N LEU A 55 21.12 -2.36 17.39
CA LEU A 55 20.84 -3.52 18.23
C LEU A 55 19.43 -4.14 18.05
N GLY A 56 18.78 -3.94 16.90
CA GLY A 56 17.47 -4.52 16.57
C GLY A 56 16.25 -3.77 17.13
N VAL A 57 16.45 -2.69 17.90
CA VAL A 57 15.35 -1.95 18.56
C VAL A 57 14.53 -1.11 17.59
N ALA A 58 15.15 -0.54 16.55
CA ALA A 58 14.41 0.31 15.59
C ALA A 58 13.62 -0.49 14.53
N TRP A 59 13.77 -1.82 14.51
CA TRP A 59 13.06 -2.70 13.58
C TRP A 59 11.53 -2.73 13.79
N PRO A 60 10.99 -2.96 15.00
CA PRO A 60 9.54 -2.88 15.22
C PRO A 60 8.95 -1.51 14.85
N ILE A 61 9.72 -0.43 15.05
CA ILE A 61 9.32 0.93 14.67
C ILE A 61 9.19 1.05 13.14
N ALA A 62 10.17 0.54 12.39
CA ALA A 62 10.12 0.52 10.92
C ALA A 62 8.95 -0.33 10.38
N LEU A 63 8.60 -1.44 11.05
CA LEU A 63 7.44 -2.26 10.68
C LEU A 63 6.12 -1.53 10.92
N VAL A 64 5.97 -0.83 12.05
CA VAL A 64 4.78 -0.01 12.33
C VAL A 64 4.62 1.07 11.26
N TRP A 65 5.73 1.72 10.86
CA TRP A 65 5.74 2.72 9.79
C TRP A 65 5.45 2.16 8.39
N ALA A 66 5.87 0.93 8.10
CA ALA A 66 5.46 0.26 6.86
C ALA A 66 3.96 -0.06 6.81
N TYR A 67 3.30 -0.13 7.98
CA TYR A 67 1.87 -0.40 8.09
C TYR A 67 1.00 0.86 8.16
N THR A 68 1.57 2.04 8.39
CA THR A 68 0.82 3.30 8.37
C THR A 68 0.42 3.65 6.93
N ARG A 69 -0.89 3.81 6.71
CA ARG A 69 -1.49 4.14 5.41
C ARG A 69 -0.93 5.47 4.91
N THR A 70 -0.33 5.48 3.72
CA THR A 70 0.25 6.71 3.17
C THR A 70 -0.84 7.68 2.77
N ALA A 71 -0.52 8.98 2.88
CA ALA A 71 -1.30 10.04 2.27
C ALA A 71 -1.58 9.77 0.78
N GLN A 72 -0.65 9.11 0.07
CA GLN A 72 -0.82 8.73 -1.33
C GLN A 72 -1.95 7.70 -1.55
N ALA A 73 -2.09 6.72 -0.66
CA ALA A 73 -3.19 5.77 -0.71
C ALA A 73 -4.54 6.47 -0.44
N ALA A 74 -4.57 7.45 0.47
CA ALA A 74 -5.77 8.27 0.70
C ALA A 74 -6.13 9.13 -0.53
N VAL A 75 -5.16 9.78 -1.16
CA VAL A 75 -5.37 10.60 -2.37
C VAL A 75 -5.83 9.74 -3.57
N THR A 76 -5.31 8.52 -3.69
CA THR A 76 -5.72 7.61 -4.78
C THR A 76 -7.17 7.15 -4.63
N GLU A 77 -7.59 6.86 -3.39
CA GLU A 77 -9.00 6.52 -3.11
C GLU A 77 -9.93 7.71 -3.30
N GLU A 78 -9.52 8.91 -2.88
CA GLU A 78 -10.27 10.15 -3.12
C GLU A 78 -10.47 10.41 -4.61
N LYS A 79 -9.42 10.25 -5.43
CA LYS A 79 -9.52 10.41 -6.88
C LYS A 79 -10.40 9.34 -7.52
N ALA A 80 -10.28 8.08 -7.10
CA ALA A 80 -11.09 6.98 -7.62
C ALA A 80 -12.58 7.15 -7.28
N THR A 81 -12.89 7.61 -6.06
CA THR A 81 -14.26 7.93 -5.64
C THR A 81 -14.82 9.17 -6.34
N ALA A 82 -13.99 10.18 -6.59
CA ALA A 82 -14.37 11.36 -7.38
C ALA A 82 -14.68 11.01 -8.85
N GLU A 83 -13.83 10.20 -9.51
CA GLU A 83 -14.06 9.74 -10.89
C GLU A 83 -15.34 8.90 -10.99
N LEU A 84 -15.57 7.98 -10.04
CA LEU A 84 -16.79 7.18 -9.98
C LEU A 84 -18.05 8.05 -9.80
N THR A 85 -17.99 9.06 -8.92
CA THR A 85 -19.11 9.99 -8.70
C THR A 85 -19.42 10.80 -9.96
N SER A 86 -18.38 11.27 -10.66
CA SER A 86 -18.54 11.97 -11.95
C SER A 86 -19.17 11.07 -13.02
N ALA A 87 -18.74 9.81 -13.10
CA ALA A 87 -19.28 8.85 -14.06
C ALA A 87 -20.76 8.51 -13.79
N ILE A 88 -21.15 8.41 -12.52
CA ILE A 88 -22.55 8.21 -12.11
C ILE A 88 -23.40 9.42 -12.53
N GLY A 89 -22.89 10.64 -12.37
CA GLY A 89 -23.55 11.87 -12.82
C GLY A 89 -23.86 11.87 -14.32
N ASP A 90 -22.85 11.58 -15.14
CA ASP A 90 -22.99 11.51 -16.61
C ASP A 90 -24.02 10.44 -17.04
N MET A 91 -23.98 9.26 -16.42
CA MET A 91 -24.94 8.19 -16.71
C MET A 91 -26.38 8.59 -16.39
N SER A 92 -26.62 9.30 -15.28
CA SER A 92 -27.95 9.80 -14.91
C SER A 92 -28.50 10.78 -15.94
N GLU A 93 -27.67 11.71 -16.42
CA GLU A 93 -28.07 12.70 -17.42
C GLU A 93 -28.42 12.03 -18.77
N ARG A 94 -27.66 11.00 -19.17
CA ARG A 94 -27.94 10.22 -20.38
C ARG A 94 -29.27 9.49 -20.29
N LEU A 95 -29.64 8.95 -19.12
CA LEU A 95 -30.94 8.30 -18.93
C LEU A 95 -32.09 9.30 -19.14
N ILE A 96 -32.00 10.50 -18.56
CA ILE A 96 -33.01 11.56 -18.74
C ILE A 96 -33.11 11.97 -20.21
N ALA A 97 -31.98 12.11 -20.90
CA ALA A 97 -31.95 12.46 -22.32
C ALA A 97 -32.55 11.34 -23.21
N LEU A 98 -32.31 10.07 -22.88
CA LEU A 98 -32.91 8.93 -23.58
C LEU A 98 -34.41 8.85 -23.31
N GLU A 99 -34.85 9.04 -22.08
CA GLU A 99 -36.26 9.07 -21.72
C GLU A 99 -37.02 10.15 -22.50
N LYS A 100 -36.42 11.34 -22.64
CA LYS A 100 -36.95 12.42 -23.48
C LYS A 100 -37.04 12.04 -24.95
N LYS A 101 -36.02 11.37 -25.50
CA LYS A 101 -36.05 10.89 -26.90
C LYS A 101 -37.13 9.83 -27.12
N VAL A 102 -37.28 8.89 -26.19
CA VAL A 102 -38.31 7.85 -26.26
C VAL A 102 -39.70 8.48 -26.23
N SER A 103 -39.94 9.45 -25.35
CA SER A 103 -41.24 10.15 -25.28
C SER A 103 -41.54 11.00 -26.52
N THR A 104 -40.54 11.58 -27.19
CA THR A 104 -40.74 12.23 -28.49
C THR A 104 -41.03 11.25 -29.63
N LEU A 105 -40.41 10.06 -29.61
CA LEU A 105 -40.63 9.04 -30.63
C LEU A 105 -42.01 8.38 -30.51
N THR A 106 -42.45 8.06 -29.29
CA THR A 106 -43.80 7.50 -29.06
C THR A 106 -44.91 8.48 -29.42
N ALA A 107 -44.71 9.79 -29.20
CA ALA A 107 -45.65 10.82 -29.65
C ALA A 107 -45.70 10.96 -31.19
N GLN A 108 -44.59 10.70 -31.88
CA GLN A 108 -44.50 10.76 -33.34
C GLN A 108 -45.07 9.50 -34.01
N GLU A 109 -44.89 8.33 -33.41
CA GLU A 109 -45.39 7.06 -33.94
C GLU A 109 -46.93 6.95 -33.88
N GLY A 110 -47.56 7.52 -32.84
CA GLY A 110 -49.03 7.55 -32.70
C GLY A 110 -49.75 8.47 -33.70
N GLY A 111 -49.04 9.38 -34.37
CA GLY A 111 -49.60 10.31 -35.37
C GLY A 111 -49.51 9.83 -36.82
N GLY A 112 -48.78 8.74 -37.10
CA GLY A 112 -48.55 8.23 -38.46
C GLY A 112 -49.45 7.06 -38.89
N ALA A 113 -50.30 6.55 -37.99
CA ALA A 113 -51.18 5.41 -38.24
C ALA A 113 -52.64 5.80 -38.57
N SER A 114 -52.89 7.08 -38.90
CA SER A 114 -54.21 7.59 -39.33
C SER A 114 -54.27 7.85 -40.83
#